data_AF-A0AA96XFF2-F1
#
_entry.id   AF-A0AA96XFF2-F1
#
_cell.length_a   1.000
_cell.length_b   1.000
_cell.length_c   1.000
_cell.angle_alpha   90.00
_cell.angle_beta   90.00
_cell.angle_gamma   90.00
#
_symmetry.space_group_name_H-M   'P 1'
#
loop_
_entity.id
_entity.type
_entity.pdbx_description
1 polymer ?
#
loop_
_entity_poly.entity_id
_entity_poly.type
_entity_poly.pdbx_seq_one_letter_code
_entity_poly.pdbx_strand_id
1 'polypeptide(L)'
;MVGELARWQGARVPGRLVASAKSWLCHPGVDRSAPILPWGAPADVQKLSPVDASALLLTHMARAWDDAHPDAPLSKQEVVITVPASFDEAARALTVSAARKAGLEKFTLLEEPQAAFYDYTARHRADLEQTLSNVRLVLVVDVGGGTTDFTLVHAGLSPEGPMLRRLAVGDHLMLGGDNMDAALARRVEEKLFTDGRRLSATQWTQAIQAARTAKEALLGLAPPEKHGVSLVSGGSKLLGGTLSTELTRDEAQALVLDGFFPSPPPLTGHAAPREWRFRSWACPTCRTRR
;
A
#
# COMPACT_ATOMS: atom_id res chain seq x y z
N MET A 1 -9.85 -2.67 -17.54
CA MET A 1 -10.23 -1.45 -16.79
C MET A 1 -9.16 -1.21 -15.73
N VAL A 2 -8.68 0.01 -15.57
CA VAL A 2 -7.61 0.38 -14.62
C VAL A 2 -8.02 1.67 -13.90
N GLY A 3 -7.45 1.93 -12.71
CA GLY A 3 -7.70 3.15 -11.96
C GLY A 3 -8.99 3.13 -11.15
N GLU A 4 -9.59 4.30 -10.96
CA GLU A 4 -10.74 4.48 -10.07
C GLU A 4 -11.95 3.65 -10.48
N LEU A 5 -12.24 3.55 -11.78
CA LEU A 5 -13.36 2.77 -12.26
C LEU A 5 -13.18 1.27 -11.96
N ALA A 6 -11.95 0.76 -12.07
CA ALA A 6 -11.63 -0.62 -11.71
C ALA A 6 -11.82 -0.87 -10.22
N ARG A 7 -11.42 0.09 -9.37
CA ARG A 7 -11.64 0.05 -7.92
C ARG A 7 -13.12 0.00 -7.58
N TRP A 8 -13.93 0.89 -8.16
CA TRP A 8 -15.36 0.96 -7.89
C TRP A 8 -16.11 -0.29 -8.36
N GLN A 9 -15.83 -0.77 -9.58
CA GLN A 9 -16.45 -1.99 -10.10
C GLN A 9 -15.97 -3.23 -9.35
N GLY A 10 -14.67 -3.31 -9.03
CA GLY A 10 -14.06 -4.44 -8.34
C GLY A 10 -14.69 -4.74 -6.98
N ALA A 11 -15.19 -3.73 -6.27
CA ALA A 11 -15.95 -3.89 -5.03
C ALA A 11 -17.28 -4.66 -5.21
N ARG A 12 -17.86 -4.62 -6.41
CA ARG A 12 -19.15 -5.24 -6.77
C ARG A 12 -18.99 -6.64 -7.36
N VAL A 13 -17.79 -6.98 -7.83
CA VAL A 13 -17.46 -8.29 -8.42
C VAL A 13 -16.27 -8.95 -7.70
N PRO A 14 -16.50 -9.53 -6.50
CA PRO A 14 -15.44 -10.15 -5.71
C PRO A 14 -14.63 -11.18 -6.50
N GLY A 15 -13.32 -11.22 -6.25
CA GLY A 15 -12.39 -12.15 -6.91
C GLY A 15 -12.00 -11.75 -8.33
N ARG A 16 -12.42 -10.59 -8.85
CA ARG A 16 -12.04 -10.08 -10.17
C ARG A 16 -11.15 -8.83 -10.15
N LEU A 17 -10.91 -8.24 -8.97
CA LEU A 17 -10.09 -7.05 -8.81
C LEU A 17 -8.62 -7.41 -8.52
N VAL A 18 -7.71 -7.02 -9.42
CA VAL A 18 -6.27 -7.01 -9.11
C VAL A 18 -5.95 -5.80 -8.23
N ALA A 19 -5.33 -6.05 -7.08
CA ALA A 19 -4.84 -5.04 -6.16
C ALA A 19 -3.40 -5.38 -5.70
N SER A 20 -2.72 -4.38 -5.15
CA SER A 20 -1.40 -4.54 -4.49
C SER A 20 -0.32 -5.18 -5.38
N ALA A 21 -0.40 -4.94 -6.70
CA ALA A 21 0.49 -5.53 -7.69
C ALA A 21 1.97 -5.26 -7.40
N LYS A 22 2.30 -4.05 -6.89
CA LYS A 22 3.66 -3.67 -6.50
C LYS A 22 4.20 -4.53 -5.36
N SER A 23 3.38 -4.83 -4.34
CA SER A 23 3.73 -5.69 -3.21
C SER A 23 4.00 -7.14 -3.65
N TRP A 24 3.24 -7.64 -4.63
CA TRP A 24 3.49 -8.96 -5.20
C TRP A 24 4.71 -8.98 -6.13
N LEU A 25 5.02 -7.86 -6.79
CA LEU A 25 6.19 -7.73 -7.66
C LEU A 25 7.51 -7.80 -6.87
N CYS A 26 7.53 -7.38 -5.61
CA CYS A 26 8.71 -7.52 -4.74
C CYS A 26 8.73 -8.75 -3.87
N HIS A 27 7.62 -9.48 -3.73
CA HIS A 27 7.60 -10.67 -2.90
C HIS A 27 8.46 -11.80 -3.55
N PRO A 28 9.57 -12.24 -2.95
CA PRO A 28 10.45 -13.26 -3.55
C PRO A 28 9.85 -14.66 -3.48
N GLY A 29 8.82 -14.87 -2.66
CA GLY A 29 8.18 -16.17 -2.46
C GLY A 29 7.19 -16.59 -3.54
N VAL A 30 7.07 -15.86 -4.65
CA VAL A 30 6.16 -16.14 -5.76
C VAL A 30 6.87 -15.94 -7.11
N ASP A 31 6.35 -16.60 -8.15
CA ASP A 31 6.72 -16.26 -9.53
C ASP A 31 6.04 -14.94 -9.93
N ARG A 32 6.84 -13.87 -9.96
CA ARG A 32 6.41 -12.50 -10.26
C ARG A 32 6.04 -12.30 -11.74
N SER A 33 6.36 -13.25 -12.61
CA SER A 33 6.02 -13.24 -14.04
C SER A 33 4.84 -14.17 -14.38
N ALA A 34 4.44 -15.05 -13.47
CA ALA A 34 3.29 -15.92 -13.65
C ALA A 34 1.96 -15.19 -13.40
N PRO A 35 0.86 -15.60 -14.07
CA PRO A 35 -0.46 -14.99 -13.89
C PRO A 35 -1.10 -15.42 -12.55
N ILE A 36 -0.69 -14.78 -11.46
CA ILE A 36 -1.13 -15.11 -10.09
C ILE A 36 -2.19 -14.15 -9.53
N LEU A 37 -2.44 -13.00 -10.17
CA LEU A 37 -3.38 -11.98 -9.70
C LEU A 37 -4.66 -11.95 -10.55
N PRO A 38 -5.86 -11.80 -9.98
CA PRO A 38 -6.12 -11.66 -8.56
C PRO A 38 -5.97 -12.99 -7.81
N TRP A 39 -5.49 -12.90 -6.58
CA TRP A 39 -5.28 -14.07 -5.74
C TRP A 39 -6.62 -14.74 -5.39
N GLY A 40 -6.68 -16.07 -5.47
CA GLY A 40 -7.92 -16.81 -5.18
C GLY A 40 -9.07 -16.55 -6.15
N ALA A 41 -8.79 -16.00 -7.35
CA ALA A 41 -9.81 -15.78 -8.36
C ALA A 41 -10.50 -17.09 -8.79
N PRO A 42 -11.81 -17.04 -9.11
CA PRO A 42 -12.52 -18.13 -9.77
C PRO A 42 -11.82 -18.62 -11.05
N ALA A 43 -12.05 -19.88 -11.44
CA ALA A 43 -11.38 -20.50 -12.57
C ALA A 43 -11.67 -19.84 -13.93
N ASP A 44 -12.81 -19.16 -14.06
CA ASP A 44 -13.21 -18.41 -15.26
C ASP A 44 -12.57 -17.01 -15.34
N VAL A 45 -11.84 -16.58 -14.31
CA VAL A 45 -11.20 -15.27 -14.27
C VAL A 45 -9.78 -15.35 -14.83
N GLN A 46 -9.54 -14.63 -15.91
CA GLN A 46 -8.20 -14.44 -16.44
C GLN A 46 -7.32 -13.70 -15.42
N LYS A 47 -6.19 -14.31 -15.09
CA LYS A 47 -5.20 -13.73 -14.19
C LYS A 47 -4.10 -12.99 -14.95
N LEU A 48 -3.41 -12.10 -14.24
CA LEU A 48 -2.28 -11.30 -14.68
C LEU A 48 -1.08 -11.53 -13.78
N SER A 49 0.11 -11.36 -14.34
CA SER A 49 1.32 -11.32 -13.54
C SER A 49 1.44 -9.97 -12.81
N PRO A 50 2.16 -9.92 -11.67
CA PRO A 50 2.53 -8.65 -11.05
C PRO A 50 3.19 -7.66 -12.02
N VAL A 51 4.01 -8.16 -12.94
CA VAL A 51 4.65 -7.36 -14.00
C VAL A 51 3.62 -6.77 -14.95
N ASP A 52 2.69 -7.57 -15.47
CA ASP A 52 1.67 -7.10 -16.42
C ASP A 52 0.67 -6.16 -15.75
N ALA A 53 0.30 -6.45 -14.50
CA ALA A 53 -0.54 -5.55 -13.71
C ALA A 53 0.14 -4.19 -13.50
N SER A 54 1.45 -4.18 -13.20
CA SER A 54 2.25 -2.95 -13.07
C SER A 54 2.38 -2.20 -14.39
N ALA A 55 2.56 -2.91 -15.51
CA ALA A 55 2.60 -2.31 -16.85
C ALA A 55 1.27 -1.65 -17.22
N LEU A 56 0.14 -2.27 -16.88
CA LEU A 56 -1.19 -1.69 -17.09
C LEU A 56 -1.42 -0.42 -16.25
N LEU A 57 -0.90 -0.39 -15.02
CA LEU A 57 -0.94 0.81 -14.16
C LEU A 57 -0.10 1.94 -14.76
N LEU A 58 1.14 1.66 -15.18
CA LEU A 58 2.02 2.64 -15.84
C LEU A 58 1.40 3.15 -17.14
N THR A 59 0.81 2.27 -17.94
CA THR A 59 0.09 2.65 -19.18
C THR A 59 -1.09 3.56 -18.87
N HIS A 60 -1.84 3.29 -17.80
CA HIS A 60 -2.96 4.12 -17.38
C HIS A 60 -2.49 5.52 -16.97
N MET A 61 -1.40 5.63 -16.21
CA MET A 61 -0.81 6.92 -15.83
C MET A 61 -0.27 7.68 -17.05
N ALA A 62 0.39 7.00 -17.99
CA ALA A 62 0.86 7.61 -19.22
C ALA A 62 -0.29 8.19 -20.06
N ARG A 63 -1.37 7.44 -20.22
CA ARG A 63 -2.58 7.91 -20.92
C ARG A 63 -3.23 9.10 -20.24
N ALA A 64 -3.31 9.10 -18.91
CA ALA A 64 -3.86 10.22 -18.16
C ALA A 64 -2.99 11.48 -18.30
N TRP A 65 -1.66 11.32 -18.33
CA TRP A 65 -0.75 12.43 -18.60
C TRP A 65 -0.93 12.98 -20.02
N ASP A 66 -0.93 12.12 -21.03
CA ASP A 66 -1.03 12.51 -22.44
C ASP A 66 -2.35 13.23 -22.75
N ASP A 67 -3.45 12.81 -22.11
CA ASP A 67 -4.75 13.48 -22.19
C ASP A 67 -4.71 14.90 -21.58
N ALA A 68 -4.05 15.04 -20.43
CA ALA A 68 -3.88 16.33 -19.75
C ALA A 68 -2.83 17.25 -20.41
N HIS A 69 -1.85 16.68 -21.12
CA HIS A 69 -0.74 17.39 -21.76
C HIS A 69 -0.53 16.95 -23.21
N PRO A 70 -1.45 17.27 -24.13
CA PRO A 70 -1.39 16.79 -25.52
C PRO A 70 -0.09 17.19 -26.26
N ASP A 71 0.45 18.36 -25.94
CA ASP A 71 1.66 18.91 -26.56
C ASP A 71 2.96 18.40 -25.93
N ALA A 72 2.89 17.73 -24.78
CA ALA A 72 4.03 17.22 -24.02
C ALA A 72 3.82 15.74 -23.63
N PRO A 73 3.69 14.82 -24.60
CA PRO A 73 3.42 13.42 -24.31
C PRO A 73 4.51 12.80 -23.43
N LEU A 74 4.10 11.92 -22.50
CA LEU A 74 4.96 11.35 -21.46
C LEU A 74 6.14 10.58 -22.06
N SER A 75 5.91 9.90 -23.20
CA SER A 75 6.94 9.15 -23.95
C SER A 75 8.12 10.00 -24.44
N LYS A 76 7.94 11.33 -24.53
CA LYS A 76 9.02 12.26 -24.91
C LYS A 76 9.71 12.90 -23.70
N GLN A 77 9.21 12.67 -22.49
CA GLN A 77 9.75 13.24 -21.26
C GLN A 77 10.81 12.32 -20.65
N GLU A 78 11.58 12.86 -19.72
CA GLU A 78 12.37 12.04 -18.79
C GLU A 78 11.50 11.69 -17.58
N VAL A 79 11.27 10.39 -17.37
CA VAL A 79 10.36 9.91 -16.33
C VAL A 79 11.16 9.38 -15.14
N VAL A 80 10.78 9.78 -13.92
CA VAL A 80 11.30 9.15 -12.70
C VAL A 80 10.27 8.15 -12.19
N ILE A 81 10.68 6.90 -11.99
CA ILE A 81 9.82 5.83 -11.45
C ILE A 81 10.34 5.45 -10.07
N THR A 82 9.51 5.58 -9.05
CA THR A 82 9.92 5.27 -7.67
C THR A 82 9.80 3.78 -7.34
N VAL A 83 10.82 3.25 -6.67
CA VAL A 83 10.87 1.87 -6.18
C VAL A 83 11.21 1.84 -4.69
N PRO A 84 10.69 0.88 -3.90
CA PRO A 84 11.08 0.72 -2.51
C PRO A 84 12.57 0.45 -2.39
N ALA A 85 13.21 1.00 -1.35
CA ALA A 85 14.63 0.74 -1.11
C ALA A 85 14.94 -0.74 -0.80
N SER A 86 13.93 -1.49 -0.34
CA SER A 86 13.98 -2.92 -0.08
C SER A 86 13.91 -3.80 -1.34
N PHE A 87 13.66 -3.22 -2.52
CA PHE A 87 13.66 -3.99 -3.77
C PHE A 87 15.03 -4.58 -4.09
N ASP A 88 15.06 -5.90 -4.21
CA ASP A 88 16.17 -6.64 -4.79
C ASP A 88 16.37 -6.31 -6.28
N GLU A 89 17.53 -6.68 -6.83
CA GLU A 89 17.88 -6.41 -8.22
C GLU A 89 16.86 -7.03 -9.20
N ALA A 90 16.30 -8.19 -8.86
CA ALA A 90 15.28 -8.85 -9.68
C ALA A 90 13.98 -8.03 -9.72
N ALA A 91 13.51 -7.50 -8.60
CA ALA A 91 12.31 -6.66 -8.52
C ALA A 91 12.50 -5.33 -9.27
N ARG A 92 13.73 -4.76 -9.23
CA ARG A 92 14.09 -3.59 -10.05
C ARG A 92 14.02 -3.91 -11.54
N ALA A 93 14.63 -5.01 -11.97
CA ALA A 93 14.59 -5.45 -13.36
C ALA A 93 13.15 -5.73 -13.84
N LEU A 94 12.28 -6.27 -12.97
CA LEU A 94 10.87 -6.47 -13.28
C LEU A 94 10.08 -5.16 -13.38
N THR A 95 10.43 -4.16 -12.56
CA THR A 95 9.88 -2.79 -12.70
C THR A 95 10.30 -2.17 -14.04
N VAL A 96 11.57 -2.33 -14.44
CA VAL A 96 12.07 -1.93 -15.76
C VAL A 96 11.26 -2.60 -16.87
N SER A 97 11.03 -3.91 -16.76
CA SER A 97 10.23 -4.67 -17.73
C SER A 97 8.79 -4.12 -17.82
N ALA A 98 8.15 -3.84 -16.68
CA ALA A 98 6.82 -3.25 -16.64
C ALA A 98 6.77 -1.85 -17.29
N ALA A 99 7.79 -1.01 -17.05
CA ALA A 99 7.91 0.32 -17.66
C ALA A 99 8.08 0.26 -19.18
N ARG A 100 8.95 -0.63 -19.68
CA ARG A 100 9.12 -0.85 -21.12
C ARG A 100 7.84 -1.38 -21.78
N LYS A 101 7.14 -2.32 -21.13
CA LYS A 101 5.83 -2.81 -21.58
C LYS A 101 4.77 -1.69 -21.67
N ALA A 102 4.91 -0.65 -20.84
CA ALA A 102 4.04 0.53 -20.88
C ALA A 102 4.46 1.58 -21.94
N GLY A 103 5.52 1.32 -22.72
CA GLY A 103 6.05 2.25 -23.73
C GLY A 103 6.92 3.36 -23.16
N LEU A 104 7.39 3.24 -21.92
CA LEU A 104 8.31 4.21 -21.32
C LEU A 104 9.75 3.84 -21.70
N GLU A 105 10.37 4.63 -22.57
CA GLU A 105 11.73 4.35 -23.06
C GLU A 105 12.82 5.13 -22.31
N LYS A 106 12.48 6.30 -21.77
CA LYS A 106 13.40 7.21 -21.07
C LYS A 106 12.97 7.37 -19.62
N PHE A 107 13.60 6.60 -18.73
CA PHE A 107 13.29 6.70 -17.32
C PHE A 107 14.48 6.39 -16.42
N THR A 108 14.41 6.94 -15.21
CA THR A 108 15.36 6.69 -14.13
C THR A 108 14.59 6.09 -12.95
N LEU A 109 15.11 5.01 -12.38
CA LEU A 109 14.58 4.49 -11.12
C LEU A 109 15.13 5.32 -9.95
N LEU A 110 14.24 5.72 -9.04
CA LEU A 110 14.60 6.43 -7.81
C LEU A 110 14.08 5.67 -6.60
N GLU A 111 14.86 5.58 -5.53
CA GLU A 111 14.37 4.96 -4.31
C GLU A 111 13.35 5.87 -3.62
N GLU A 112 12.21 5.32 -3.23
CA GLU A 112 11.16 6.04 -2.48
C GLU A 112 11.68 6.85 -1.29
N PRO A 113 12.55 6.31 -0.40
CA PRO A 113 13.07 7.12 0.69
C PRO A 113 13.96 8.27 0.24
N GLN A 114 14.66 8.14 -0.89
CA GLN A 114 15.42 9.24 -1.48
C GLN A 114 14.47 10.29 -2.07
N ALA A 115 13.41 9.86 -2.76
CA ALA A 115 12.39 10.76 -3.29
C ALA A 115 11.73 11.60 -2.18
N ALA A 116 11.35 10.94 -1.07
CA ALA A 116 10.79 11.61 0.10
C ALA A 116 11.75 12.65 0.71
N PHE A 117 13.03 12.32 0.78
CA PHE A 117 14.03 13.26 1.27
C PHE A 117 14.28 14.42 0.30
N TYR A 118 14.33 14.17 -1.01
CA TYR A 118 14.47 15.25 -1.99
C TYR A 118 13.32 16.24 -1.90
N ASP A 119 12.08 15.76 -1.76
CA ASP A 119 10.93 16.62 -1.52
C ASP A 119 11.07 17.41 -0.20
N TYR A 120 11.52 16.77 0.89
CA TYR A 120 11.81 17.47 2.14
C TYR A 120 12.84 18.59 1.96
N THR A 121 13.97 18.31 1.29
CA THR A 121 15.02 19.32 1.05
C THR A 121 14.55 20.46 0.14
N ALA A 122 13.70 20.16 -0.85
CA ALA A 122 13.13 21.17 -1.73
C ALA A 122 12.22 22.13 -0.97
N ARG A 123 11.40 21.60 -0.04
CA ARG A 123 10.51 22.38 0.83
C ARG A 123 11.26 23.22 1.87
N HIS A 124 12.46 22.81 2.27
CA HIS A 124 13.32 23.51 3.24
C HIS A 124 14.51 24.22 2.59
N ARG A 125 14.45 24.55 1.28
CA ARG A 125 15.62 25.09 0.57
C ARG A 125 16.20 26.36 1.22
N ALA A 126 15.37 27.19 1.84
CA ALA A 126 15.76 28.45 2.45
C ALA A 126 16.44 28.28 3.82
N ASP A 127 16.11 27.22 4.55
CA ASP A 127 16.54 26.97 5.93
C ASP A 127 17.27 25.63 6.11
N LEU A 128 17.59 24.93 5.01
CA LEU A 128 18.07 23.55 5.03
C LEU A 128 19.29 23.33 5.92
N GLU A 129 20.25 24.26 5.89
CA GLU A 129 21.44 24.18 6.74
C GLU A 129 21.08 24.23 8.22
N GLN A 130 20.13 25.09 8.59
CA GLN A 130 19.62 25.16 9.95
C GLN A 130 18.83 23.90 10.30
N THR A 131 17.96 23.43 9.42
CA THR A 131 17.12 22.23 9.60
C THR A 131 17.97 20.97 9.78
N LEU A 132 19.08 20.84 9.04
CA LEU A 132 19.97 19.69 9.08
C LEU A 132 21.18 19.86 10.03
N SER A 133 21.43 21.05 10.57
CA SER A 133 22.61 21.36 11.40
C SER A 133 22.87 20.36 12.53
N ASN A 134 21.80 19.83 13.12
CA ASN A 134 21.86 18.86 14.21
C ASN A 134 21.31 17.48 13.83
N VAL A 135 20.99 17.25 12.55
CA VAL A 135 20.40 16.00 12.05
C VAL A 135 21.47 15.21 11.31
N ARG A 136 22.02 14.19 11.97
CA ARG A 136 22.99 13.26 11.35
C ARG A 136 22.32 12.05 10.73
N LEU A 137 21.18 11.64 11.27
CA LEU A 137 20.45 10.44 10.90
C LEU A 137 18.99 10.80 10.66
N VAL A 138 18.44 10.30 9.56
CA VAL A 138 17.03 10.40 9.21
C VAL A 138 16.51 8.98 9.04
N LEU A 139 15.41 8.67 9.73
CA LEU A 139 14.65 7.45 9.51
C LEU A 139 13.46 7.78 8.61
N VAL A 140 13.46 7.24 7.39
CA VAL A 140 12.30 7.29 6.52
C VAL A 140 11.40 6.10 6.84
N VAL A 141 10.15 6.39 7.16
CA VAL A 141 9.10 5.42 7.44
C VAL A 141 8.06 5.53 6.32
N ASP A 142 8.08 4.60 5.38
CA ASP A 142 7.12 4.55 4.27
C ASP A 142 6.06 3.50 4.58
N VAL A 143 4.84 3.95 4.89
CA VAL A 143 3.68 3.08 5.16
C VAL A 143 2.72 3.21 3.97
N GLY A 144 2.88 2.29 3.02
CA GLY A 144 2.08 2.24 1.81
C GLY A 144 0.77 1.45 1.95
N GLY A 145 0.13 1.22 0.80
CA GLY A 145 -1.11 0.44 0.72
C GLY A 145 -0.91 -1.04 1.06
N GLY A 146 0.15 -1.68 0.56
CA GLY A 146 0.38 -3.11 0.82
C GLY A 146 1.61 -3.41 1.67
N THR A 147 2.50 -2.42 1.87
CA THR A 147 3.84 -2.65 2.42
C THR A 147 4.27 -1.51 3.33
N THR A 148 5.17 -1.83 4.26
CA THR A 148 5.86 -0.85 5.09
C THR A 148 7.35 -1.05 4.95
N ASP A 149 8.06 0.03 4.64
CA ASP A 149 9.50 0.04 4.41
C ASP A 149 10.17 1.07 5.35
N PHE A 150 11.25 0.66 5.99
CA PHE A 150 12.05 1.50 6.89
C PHE A 150 13.43 1.69 6.30
N THR A 151 13.88 2.94 6.16
CA THR A 151 15.23 3.23 5.67
C THR A 151 15.93 4.23 6.58
N LEU A 152 17.06 3.83 7.15
CA LEU A 152 17.93 4.72 7.90
C LEU A 152 18.97 5.32 6.95
N VAL A 153 18.97 6.64 6.84
CA VAL A 153 19.91 7.39 6.00
C VAL A 153 20.73 8.35 6.87
N HIS A 154 22.00 8.49 6.54
CA HIS A 154 22.81 9.59 7.03
C HIS A 154 22.52 10.81 6.17
N ALA A 155 22.07 11.90 6.79
CA ALA A 155 21.89 13.18 6.14
C ALA A 155 23.11 14.05 6.38
N GLY A 156 23.55 14.77 5.35
CA GLY A 156 24.64 15.72 5.45
C GLY A 156 24.60 16.75 4.32
N LEU A 157 25.54 17.68 4.37
CA LEU A 157 25.73 18.69 3.34
C LEU A 157 27.09 18.44 2.68
N SER A 158 27.11 18.52 1.35
CA SER A 158 28.31 18.51 0.52
C SER A 158 28.41 19.85 -0.24
N PRO A 159 29.55 20.17 -0.87
CA PRO A 159 29.66 21.35 -1.74
C PRO A 159 28.64 21.38 -2.88
N GLU A 160 28.12 20.21 -3.27
CA GLU A 160 27.11 20.02 -4.34
C GLU A 160 25.67 20.11 -3.79
N GLY A 161 25.50 20.27 -2.48
CA GLY A 161 24.21 20.33 -1.79
C GLY A 161 23.98 19.16 -0.83
N PRO A 162 22.71 18.94 -0.39
CA PRO A 162 22.38 17.90 0.57
C PRO A 162 22.68 16.50 0.01
N MET A 163 23.33 15.68 0.81
CA MET A 163 23.69 14.31 0.47
C MET A 163 23.01 13.33 1.43
N LEU A 164 22.46 12.26 0.87
CA LEU A 164 22.04 11.09 1.62
C LEU A 164 22.98 9.92 1.37
N ARG A 165 23.40 9.29 2.47
CA ARG A 165 24.04 7.97 2.41
C ARG A 165 23.19 6.97 3.18
N ARG A 166 22.64 6.00 2.47
CA ARG A 166 21.88 4.90 3.08
C ARG A 166 22.76 4.10 4.04
N LEU A 167 22.28 3.87 5.25
CA LEU A 167 22.99 3.12 6.29
C LEU A 167 22.38 1.73 6.49
N ALA A 168 21.05 1.66 6.53
CA ALA A 168 20.32 0.41 6.72
C ALA A 168 18.96 0.48 6.02
N VAL A 169 18.51 -0.69 5.56
CA VAL A 169 17.18 -0.92 5.02
C VAL A 169 16.55 -2.01 5.88
N GLY A 170 15.35 -1.76 6.39
CA GLY A 170 14.58 -2.76 7.11
C GLY A 170 14.04 -3.83 6.16
N ASP A 171 13.57 -4.93 6.75
CA ASP A 171 12.89 -5.95 5.96
C ASP A 171 11.65 -5.37 5.28
N HIS A 172 11.37 -5.90 4.09
CA HIS A 172 10.15 -5.56 3.38
C HIS A 172 8.95 -6.20 4.07
N LEU A 173 8.14 -5.40 4.77
CA LEU A 173 6.99 -5.91 5.50
C LEU A 173 5.75 -5.87 4.60
N MET A 174 5.11 -7.04 4.42
CA MET A 174 3.79 -7.16 3.75
C MET A 174 2.66 -6.72 4.68
N LEU A 175 2.77 -5.47 5.14
CA LEU A 175 1.90 -4.83 6.10
C LEU A 175 1.68 -3.38 5.67
N GLY A 176 0.42 -2.98 5.44
CA GLY A 176 0.10 -1.61 5.09
C GLY A 176 -1.40 -1.31 5.19
N GLY A 177 -1.86 -0.34 4.40
CA GLY A 177 -3.27 0.04 4.31
C GLY A 177 -4.25 -1.11 4.10
N ASP A 178 -3.93 -2.14 3.32
CA ASP A 178 -4.76 -3.30 3.03
C ASP A 178 -5.04 -4.12 4.30
N ASN A 179 -4.04 -4.24 5.17
CA ASN A 179 -4.14 -4.91 6.46
C ASN A 179 -4.97 -4.08 7.44
N MET A 180 -4.83 -2.75 7.42
CA MET A 180 -5.64 -1.83 8.23
C MET A 180 -7.12 -1.93 7.82
N ASP A 181 -7.39 -1.98 6.51
CA ASP A 181 -8.74 -2.13 5.97
C ASP A 181 -9.36 -3.48 6.38
N ALA A 182 -8.58 -4.56 6.35
CA ALA A 182 -9.02 -5.87 6.82
C ALA A 182 -9.30 -5.90 8.33
N ALA A 183 -8.49 -5.22 9.15
CA ALA A 183 -8.72 -5.11 10.59
C ALA A 183 -10.01 -4.35 10.91
N LEU A 184 -10.26 -3.24 10.21
CA LEU A 184 -11.51 -2.48 10.33
C LEU A 184 -12.72 -3.24 9.80
N ALA A 185 -12.58 -3.99 8.70
CA ALA A 185 -13.63 -4.88 8.20
C ALA A 185 -13.99 -5.97 9.20
N ARG A 186 -13.01 -6.46 9.97
CA ARG A 186 -13.28 -7.40 11.06
C ARG A 186 -14.08 -6.75 12.19
N ARG A 187 -13.74 -5.51 12.58
CA ARG A 187 -14.54 -4.75 13.55
C ARG A 187 -15.98 -4.55 13.06
N VAL A 188 -16.17 -4.28 11.77
CA VAL A 188 -17.52 -4.22 11.14
C VAL A 188 -18.27 -5.54 11.31
N GLU A 189 -17.64 -6.68 11.03
CA GLU A 189 -18.27 -7.99 11.23
C GLU A 189 -18.67 -8.23 12.69
N GLU A 190 -17.80 -7.91 13.64
CA GLU A 190 -18.07 -8.05 15.08
C GLU A 190 -19.26 -7.21 15.54
N LYS A 191 -19.45 -6.00 14.98
CA LYS A 191 -20.60 -5.14 15.26
C LYS A 191 -21.89 -5.63 14.62
N LEU A 192 -21.80 -6.27 13.45
CA LEU A 192 -22.95 -6.82 12.74
C LEU A 192 -23.45 -8.14 13.34
N PHE A 193 -22.54 -8.97 13.86
CA PHE A 193 -22.83 -10.31 14.35
C PHE A 193 -22.24 -10.55 15.75
N THR A 194 -23.08 -10.40 16.78
CA THR A 194 -22.71 -10.73 18.15
C THR A 194 -22.87 -12.22 18.48
N ASP A 195 -23.49 -12.99 17.59
CA ASP A 195 -23.79 -14.42 17.73
C ASP A 195 -22.73 -15.34 17.10
N GLY A 196 -21.61 -14.78 16.65
CA GLY A 196 -20.52 -15.53 16.02
C GLY A 196 -20.72 -15.87 14.55
N ARG A 197 -21.80 -15.39 13.90
CA ARG A 197 -21.91 -15.44 12.44
C ARG A 197 -20.76 -14.70 11.76
N ARG A 198 -20.43 -15.14 10.55
CA ARG A 198 -19.36 -14.58 9.71
C ARG A 198 -19.93 -14.03 8.41
N LEU A 199 -19.29 -12.99 7.88
CA LEU A 199 -19.57 -12.51 6.54
C LEU A 199 -19.21 -13.61 5.52
N SER A 200 -20.05 -13.77 4.50
CA SER A 200 -19.67 -14.54 3.31
C SER A 200 -18.45 -13.92 2.62
N ALA A 201 -17.75 -14.67 1.75
CA ALA A 201 -16.59 -14.15 1.02
C ALA A 201 -16.89 -12.86 0.21
N THR A 202 -18.09 -12.79 -0.39
CA THR A 202 -18.58 -11.61 -1.10
C THR A 202 -18.78 -10.43 -0.13
N GLN A 203 -19.45 -10.65 1.00
CA GLN A 203 -19.69 -9.61 1.99
C GLN A 203 -18.39 -9.16 2.67
N TRP A 204 -17.43 -10.06 2.87
CA TRP A 204 -16.09 -9.73 3.38
C TRP A 204 -15.34 -8.78 2.43
N THR A 205 -15.41 -9.04 1.12
CA THR A 205 -14.83 -8.15 0.11
C THR A 205 -15.49 -6.77 0.14
N GLN A 206 -16.83 -6.71 0.25
CA GLN A 206 -17.56 -5.45 0.41
C GLN A 206 -17.15 -4.73 1.70
N ALA A 207 -17.00 -5.46 2.80
CA ALA A 207 -16.60 -4.90 4.09
C ALA A 207 -15.20 -4.30 4.06
N ILE A 208 -14.22 -4.94 3.40
CA ILE A 208 -12.87 -4.37 3.20
C ILE A 208 -12.94 -3.03 2.46
N GLN A 209 -13.71 -2.96 1.37
CA GLN A 209 -13.81 -1.72 0.58
C GLN A 209 -14.55 -0.61 1.33
N ALA A 210 -15.61 -0.96 2.07
CA ALA A 210 -16.32 -0.01 2.92
C ALA A 210 -15.46 0.46 4.10
N ALA A 211 -14.68 -0.45 4.70
CA ALA A 211 -13.72 -0.14 5.76
C ALA A 211 -12.60 0.78 5.28
N ARG A 212 -12.08 0.58 4.07
CA ARG A 212 -11.14 1.50 3.42
C ARG A 212 -11.70 2.91 3.30
N THR A 213 -12.91 3.02 2.75
CA THR A 213 -13.59 4.30 2.57
C THR A 213 -13.80 4.99 3.92
N ALA A 214 -14.27 4.24 4.93
CA ALA A 214 -14.44 4.74 6.28
C ALA A 214 -13.10 5.18 6.90
N LYS A 215 -12.02 4.40 6.74
CA LYS A 215 -10.68 4.74 7.22
C LYS A 215 -10.18 6.05 6.63
N GLU A 216 -10.23 6.19 5.31
CA GLU A 216 -9.78 7.40 4.60
C GLU A 216 -10.58 8.64 5.03
N ALA A 217 -11.89 8.49 5.30
CA ALA A 217 -12.72 9.58 5.82
C ALA A 217 -12.43 9.90 7.29
N LEU A 218 -12.38 8.89 8.17
CA LEU A 218 -12.23 9.02 9.62
C LEU A 218 -10.83 9.49 10.04
N LEU A 219 -9.82 9.28 9.21
CA LEU A 219 -8.43 9.70 9.45
C LEU A 219 -7.96 10.80 8.49
N GLY A 220 -8.89 11.42 7.75
CA GLY A 220 -8.60 12.52 6.84
C GLY A 220 -8.40 13.88 7.53
N LEU A 221 -8.28 14.95 6.74
CA LEU A 221 -8.02 16.31 7.24
C LEU A 221 -9.18 16.93 8.04
N ALA A 222 -10.42 16.59 7.67
CA ALA A 222 -11.64 17.04 8.33
C ALA A 222 -12.50 15.82 8.68
N PRO A 223 -12.05 14.99 9.64
CA PRO A 223 -12.65 13.69 9.86
C PRO A 223 -14.03 13.84 10.51
N PRO A 224 -15.05 13.03 10.16
CA PRO A 224 -16.27 12.95 10.95
C PRO A 224 -16.04 12.16 12.25
N GLU A 225 -16.98 12.24 13.20
CA GLU A 225 -16.94 11.41 14.43
C GLU A 225 -17.22 9.93 14.12
N LYS A 226 -18.00 9.67 13.07
CA LYS A 226 -18.39 8.33 12.64
C LYS A 226 -18.68 8.25 11.16
N HIS A 227 -18.56 7.06 10.59
CA HIS A 227 -18.83 6.78 9.18
C HIS A 227 -19.71 5.53 9.04
N GLY A 228 -20.81 5.64 8.29
CA GLY A 228 -21.71 4.53 8.02
C GLY A 228 -21.07 3.48 7.12
N VAL A 229 -21.35 2.21 7.38
CA VAL A 229 -20.93 1.05 6.59
C VAL A 229 -22.17 0.24 6.24
N SER A 230 -22.38 -0.03 4.95
CA SER A 230 -23.54 -0.79 4.47
C SER A 230 -23.10 -1.87 3.47
N LEU A 231 -23.55 -3.10 3.72
CA LEU A 231 -23.24 -4.28 2.92
C LEU A 231 -24.54 -4.87 2.37
N VAL A 232 -24.53 -5.29 1.11
CA VAL A 232 -25.69 -5.94 0.49
C VAL A 232 -25.80 -7.36 1.04
N SER A 233 -26.97 -7.78 1.53
CA SER A 233 -27.15 -9.17 1.97
C SER A 233 -27.15 -10.14 0.79
N GLY A 234 -26.43 -11.25 0.92
CA GLY A 234 -26.48 -12.36 -0.02
C GLY A 234 -27.64 -13.29 0.34
N GLY A 235 -28.76 -13.17 -0.37
CA GLY A 235 -29.91 -14.07 -0.23
C GLY A 235 -30.77 -14.08 -1.49
N SER A 236 -31.25 -15.26 -1.89
CA SER A 236 -32.03 -15.50 -3.12
C SER A 236 -33.47 -14.97 -3.09
N LYS A 237 -33.90 -14.32 -1.99
CA LYS A 237 -35.19 -13.63 -1.95
C LYS A 237 -34.99 -12.18 -2.39
N LEU A 238 -35.78 -11.77 -3.39
CA LEU A 238 -35.83 -10.44 -4.06
C LEU A 238 -35.99 -9.21 -3.13
N LEU A 239 -35.96 -9.39 -1.82
CA LEU A 239 -35.89 -8.37 -0.79
C LEU A 239 -34.63 -8.61 0.06
N GLY A 240 -33.45 -8.50 -0.56
CA GLY A 240 -32.18 -8.59 0.14
C GLY A 240 -32.05 -7.41 1.10
N GLY A 241 -32.09 -7.66 2.41
CA GLY A 241 -31.84 -6.65 3.43
C GLY A 241 -30.44 -6.02 3.29
N THR A 242 -30.25 -4.82 3.79
CA THR A 242 -28.91 -4.22 3.93
C THR A 242 -28.40 -4.53 5.34
N LEU A 243 -27.17 -5.01 5.45
CA LEU A 243 -26.47 -5.08 6.73
C LEU A 243 -25.77 -3.74 6.93
N SER A 244 -26.18 -2.98 7.94
CA SER A 244 -25.62 -1.65 8.21
C SER A 244 -25.07 -1.56 9.62
N THR A 245 -23.93 -0.90 9.75
CA THR A 245 -23.32 -0.51 11.01
C THR A 245 -22.55 0.80 10.79
N GLU A 246 -21.77 1.23 11.77
CA GLU A 246 -20.88 2.39 11.65
C GLU A 246 -19.51 2.08 12.25
N LEU A 247 -18.48 2.78 11.78
CA LEU A 247 -17.18 2.85 12.42
C LEU A 247 -17.00 4.24 13.02
N THR A 248 -16.51 4.32 14.26
CA THR A 248 -16.19 5.61 14.89
C THR A 248 -14.75 6.03 14.62
N ARG A 249 -14.45 7.32 14.78
CA ARG A 249 -13.08 7.83 14.68
C ARG A 249 -12.17 7.15 15.71
N ASP A 250 -12.65 7.01 16.95
CA ASP A 250 -11.91 6.35 18.03
C ASP A 250 -11.60 4.89 17.71
N GLU A 251 -12.55 4.13 17.12
CA GLU A 251 -12.30 2.77 16.67
C GLU A 251 -11.21 2.73 15.59
N ALA A 252 -11.22 3.69 14.66
CA ALA A 252 -10.20 3.80 13.63
C ALA A 252 -8.82 4.14 14.21
N GLN A 253 -8.73 5.13 15.09
CA GLN A 253 -7.47 5.51 15.74
C GLN A 253 -6.89 4.36 16.58
N ALA A 254 -7.71 3.74 17.43
CA ALA A 254 -7.27 2.66 18.30
C ALA A 254 -6.78 1.43 17.50
N LEU A 255 -7.45 1.09 16.39
CA LEU A 255 -7.07 -0.08 15.60
C LEU A 255 -5.93 0.19 14.63
N VAL A 256 -5.91 1.36 13.98
CA VAL A 256 -4.99 1.68 12.87
C VAL A 256 -3.74 2.41 13.34
N LEU A 257 -3.84 3.28 14.34
CA LEU A 257 -2.69 4.06 14.83
C LEU A 257 -2.06 3.40 16.05
N ASP A 258 -2.86 3.05 17.05
CA ASP A 258 -2.33 2.54 18.33
C ASP A 258 -2.10 1.02 18.33
N GLY A 259 -2.97 0.29 17.62
CA GLY A 259 -3.01 -1.17 17.65
C GLY A 259 -2.29 -1.88 16.50
N PHE A 260 -1.95 -1.15 15.43
CA PHE A 260 -1.54 -1.75 14.17
C PHE A 260 -0.07 -2.16 14.17
N PHE A 261 0.82 -1.25 14.56
CA PHE A 261 2.24 -1.56 14.68
C PHE A 261 2.55 -2.20 16.03
N PRO A 262 3.42 -3.23 16.08
CA PRO A 262 3.83 -3.84 17.33
C PRO A 262 4.57 -2.81 18.19
N SER A 263 4.29 -2.79 19.50
CA SER A 263 5.10 -2.00 20.43
C SER A 263 6.54 -2.54 20.42
N PRO A 264 7.56 -1.68 20.25
CA PRO A 264 8.94 -2.14 20.32
C PRO A 264 9.19 -2.74 21.71
N PRO A 265 9.93 -3.85 21.81
CA PRO A 265 10.37 -4.34 23.10
C PRO A 265 11.24 -3.28 23.81
N PRO A 266 11.32 -3.30 25.15
CA PRO A 266 12.25 -2.45 25.86
C PRO A 266 13.66 -2.65 25.31
N LEU A 267 14.41 -1.57 25.11
CA LEU A 267 15.81 -1.60 24.67
C LEU A 267 16.69 -2.17 25.80
N THR A 268 16.63 -3.47 26.04
CA THR A 268 17.59 -4.18 26.89
C THR A 268 18.76 -4.64 26.03
N GLY A 269 19.97 -4.39 26.52
CA GLY A 269 21.20 -4.60 25.76
C GLY A 269 21.31 -6.02 25.17
N HIS A 270 21.73 -6.06 23.90
CA HIS A 270 21.90 -7.27 23.07
C HIS A 270 20.62 -8.08 22.84
N ALA A 271 19.69 -7.52 22.06
CA ALA A 271 18.60 -8.29 21.49
C ALA A 271 19.10 -9.09 20.27
N ALA A 272 19.04 -10.41 20.35
CA ALA A 272 19.08 -11.28 19.17
C ALA A 272 17.98 -10.85 18.17
N PRO A 273 18.15 -11.05 16.85
CA PRO A 273 17.11 -10.75 15.88
C PRO A 273 15.86 -11.57 16.23
N ARG A 274 14.81 -10.88 16.66
CA ARG A 274 13.52 -11.49 16.98
C ARG A 274 12.49 -10.99 15.98
N GLU A 275 11.79 -11.92 15.36
CA GLU A 275 10.70 -11.62 14.43
C GLU A 275 9.62 -10.76 15.08
N TRP A 276 9.22 -9.69 14.39
CA TRP A 276 8.10 -8.85 14.78
C TRP A 276 6.80 -9.68 14.74
N ARG A 277 6.25 -9.99 15.93
CA ARG A 277 4.95 -10.64 16.04
C ARG A 277 3.85 -9.59 15.92
N PHE A 278 3.32 -9.41 14.72
CA PHE A 278 2.10 -8.63 14.51
C PHE A 278 0.94 -9.23 15.32
N ARG A 279 0.05 -8.36 15.84
CA ARG A 279 -1.18 -8.81 16.49
C ARG A 279 -1.95 -9.72 15.54
N SER A 280 -2.63 -10.75 16.06
CA SER A 280 -3.34 -11.79 15.28
C SER A 280 -4.29 -11.25 14.20
N TRP A 281 -4.73 -10.01 14.35
CA TRP A 281 -5.69 -9.31 13.51
C TRP A 281 -5.04 -8.54 12.34
N ALA A 282 -3.76 -8.17 12.46
CA ALA A 282 -3.08 -7.33 11.48
C ALA A 282 -2.56 -8.10 10.26
N CYS A 283 -2.29 -9.40 10.38
CA CYS A 283 -1.81 -10.18 9.24
C CYS A 283 -2.05 -11.70 9.43
N PRO A 284 -3.15 -12.27 8.89
CA PRO A 284 -3.39 -13.72 8.91
C PRO A 284 -2.32 -14.51 8.15
N THR A 285 -1.76 -13.94 7.09
CA THR A 285 -0.73 -14.54 6.21
C THR A 285 0.69 -14.40 6.74
N CYS A 286 0.96 -13.46 7.66
CA CYS A 286 2.27 -13.33 8.30
C CYS A 286 2.50 -14.41 9.36
N ARG A 287 1.48 -15.18 9.73
CA ARG A 287 1.62 -16.35 10.62
C ARG A 287 2.07 -17.62 9.92
N THR A 288 2.11 -17.66 8.58
CA THR A 288 2.25 -18.92 7.82
C THR A 288 3.61 -19.14 7.18
N ARG A 289 4.71 -18.72 7.80
CA ARG A 289 6.04 -19.31 7.52
C ARG A 289 6.79 -19.52 8.83
N ARG A 290 6.86 -20.78 9.24
CA ARG A 290 7.99 -21.33 9.99
C ARG A 290 9.03 -21.79 8.98
#